data_AF-A0A2G2KXR3-F1
#
_entry.id   AF-A0A2G2KXR3-F1
#
_cell.length_a   1.000
_cell.length_b   1.000
_cell.length_c   1.000
_cell.angle_alpha   90.00
_cell.angle_beta   90.00
_cell.angle_gamma   90.00
#
_symmetry.space_group_name_H-M   'P 1'
#
loop_
_entity.id
_entity.type
_entity.pdbx_description
1 polymer ?
#
loop_
_entity_poly.entity_id
_entity_poly.type
_entity_poly.pdbx_seq_one_letter_code
_entity_poly.pdbx_strand_id
1 'polypeptide(L)'
;MGIELTAYSIGDVPEYLAEEGLEQAQYYFDINDLEPQDCFEASEQNPRSTFGQHWSTACLKANLILKGNRLYDNSLICLEIDIPA
;
A
#
# COMPACT_ATOMS: atom_id res chain seq x y z
N MET A 1 -3.21 -15.86 14.96
CA MET A 1 -3.76 -14.61 14.39
C MET A 1 -2.74 -14.14 13.37
N GLY A 2 -3.19 -13.87 12.15
CA GLY A 2 -2.31 -13.60 11.01
C GLY A 2 -1.85 -12.14 10.98
N ILE A 3 -0.76 -11.90 10.27
CA ILE A 3 -0.29 -10.57 9.89
C ILE A 3 -1.16 -10.12 8.71
N GLU A 4 -1.68 -8.90 8.76
CA GLU A 4 -2.64 -8.39 7.76
C GLU A 4 -2.12 -7.12 7.09
N LEU A 5 -2.23 -7.07 5.76
CA LEU A 5 -2.00 -5.85 4.99
C LEU A 5 -3.29 -5.01 5.01
N THR A 6 -3.22 -3.82 5.59
CA THR A 6 -4.34 -2.88 5.66
C THR A 6 -3.98 -1.56 4.98
N ALA A 7 -4.96 -0.67 4.84
CA ALA A 7 -4.74 0.67 4.30
C ALA A 7 -5.51 1.71 5.11
N TYR A 8 -4.90 2.89 5.23
CA TYR A 8 -5.54 4.08 5.79
C TYR A 8 -5.28 5.28 4.90
N SER A 9 -6.01 6.35 5.13
CA SER A 9 -5.93 7.56 4.30
C SER A 9 -5.48 8.78 5.07
N ILE A 10 -4.70 9.63 4.41
CA ILE A 10 -4.36 10.98 4.82
C ILE A 10 -5.09 11.94 3.87
N GLY A 11 -5.80 12.92 4.43
CA GLY A 11 -6.58 13.90 3.66
C GLY A 11 -8.04 13.49 3.49
N ASP A 12 -8.64 13.90 2.37
CA ASP A 12 -10.09 13.79 2.11
C ASP A 12 -10.45 12.54 1.31
N VAL A 13 -9.68 11.44 1.45
CA VAL A 13 -9.98 10.18 0.76
C VAL A 13 -11.10 9.44 1.53
N PRO A 14 -12.25 9.16 0.90
CA PRO A 14 -13.27 8.31 1.51
C PRO A 14 -12.78 6.87 1.66
N GLU A 15 -13.28 6.18 2.68
CA GLU A 15 -12.89 4.81 3.05
C GLU A 15 -12.93 3.82 1.88
N TYR A 16 -14.00 3.87 1.06
CA TYR A 16 -14.12 2.96 -0.09
C TYR A 16 -12.97 3.13 -1.12
N LEU A 17 -12.38 4.33 -1.26
CA LEU A 17 -11.21 4.51 -2.14
C LEU A 17 -9.93 3.98 -1.50
N ALA A 18 -9.84 4.00 -0.17
CA ALA A 18 -8.74 3.36 0.55
C ALA A 18 -8.80 1.83 0.39
N GLU A 19 -10.00 1.25 0.48
CA GLU A 19 -10.25 -0.17 0.22
C GLU A 19 -9.91 -0.54 -1.23
N GLU A 20 -10.39 0.23 -2.22
CA GLU A 20 -10.01 0.01 -3.63
C GLU A 20 -8.49 0.12 -3.84
N GLY A 21 -7.82 1.05 -3.16
CA GLY A 21 -6.36 1.17 -3.17
C GLY A 21 -5.66 -0.04 -2.57
N LEU A 22 -6.18 -0.56 -1.45
CA LEU A 22 -5.68 -1.77 -0.81
C LEU A 22 -5.79 -2.98 -1.75
N GLU A 23 -6.93 -3.16 -2.42
CA GLU A 23 -7.13 -4.22 -3.42
C GLU A 23 -6.11 -4.14 -4.55
N GLN A 24 -5.79 -2.93 -5.04
CA GLN A 24 -4.75 -2.75 -6.08
C GLN A 24 -3.35 -3.12 -5.59
N ALA A 25 -3.03 -2.84 -4.32
CA ALA A 25 -1.76 -3.22 -3.71
C ALA A 25 -1.67 -4.74 -3.49
N GLN A 26 -2.73 -5.36 -2.95
CA GLN A 26 -2.83 -6.81 -2.77
C GLN A 26 -2.67 -7.53 -4.11
N TYR A 27 -3.43 -7.10 -5.13
CA TYR A 27 -3.31 -7.67 -6.47
C TYR A 27 -1.88 -7.58 -7.02
N TYR A 28 -1.18 -6.47 -6.77
CA TYR A 28 0.22 -6.33 -7.18
C TYR A 28 1.14 -7.35 -6.50
N PHE A 29 0.98 -7.60 -5.21
CA PHE A 29 1.77 -8.62 -4.51
C PHE A 29 1.44 -10.02 -5.04
N ASP A 30 0.16 -10.35 -5.21
CA ASP A 30 -0.32 -11.65 -5.68
C ASP A 30 0.26 -12.03 -7.04
N ILE A 31 0.21 -11.12 -8.03
CA ILE A 31 0.69 -11.41 -9.39
C ILE A 31 2.22 -11.54 -9.48
N ASN A 32 2.94 -11.04 -8.49
CA ASN A 32 4.41 -11.11 -8.43
C ASN A 32 4.90 -12.20 -7.46
N ASP A 33 3.99 -12.96 -6.84
CA ASP A 33 4.31 -13.99 -5.85
C ASP A 33 5.16 -13.42 -4.68
N LEU A 34 4.71 -12.28 -4.14
CA LEU A 34 5.41 -11.52 -3.11
C LEU A 34 4.63 -11.53 -1.80
N GLU A 35 5.34 -11.75 -0.69
CA GLU A 35 4.78 -11.55 0.65
C GLU A 35 4.85 -10.06 1.04
N PRO A 36 3.71 -9.41 1.38
CA PRO A 36 3.69 -7.99 1.74
C PRO A 36 4.60 -7.66 2.92
N GLN A 37 4.67 -8.56 3.92
CA GLN A 37 5.50 -8.39 5.10
C GLN A 37 6.99 -8.30 4.76
N ASP A 38 7.51 -9.22 3.93
CA ASP A 38 8.91 -9.23 3.51
C ASP A 38 9.26 -7.94 2.75
N CYS A 39 8.34 -7.45 1.93
CA CYS A 39 8.48 -6.19 1.21
C CYS A 39 8.52 -4.99 2.17
N PHE A 40 7.62 -4.97 3.16
CA PHE A 40 7.57 -3.94 4.19
C PHE A 40 8.86 -3.90 5.03
N GLU A 41 9.28 -5.03 5.58
CA GLU A 41 10.49 -5.12 6.41
C GLU A 41 11.74 -4.72 5.61
N ALA A 42 11.84 -5.15 4.35
CA ALA A 42 12.92 -4.74 3.47
C ALA A 42 12.87 -3.24 3.16
N SER A 43 11.68 -2.63 3.06
CA SER A 43 11.53 -1.20 2.84
C SER A 43 12.02 -0.38 4.04
N GLU A 44 11.81 -0.86 5.27
CA GLU A 44 12.27 -0.20 6.50
C GLU A 44 13.80 -0.32 6.67
N GLN A 45 14.40 -1.45 6.29
CA GLN A 45 15.84 -1.69 6.43
C GLN A 45 16.67 -1.11 5.27
N ASN A 46 16.21 -1.33 4.05
CA ASN A 46 16.87 -0.86 2.82
C ASN A 46 15.84 -0.60 1.72
N PRO A 47 15.28 0.62 1.64
CA PRO A 47 14.27 1.00 0.65
C PRO A 47 14.71 0.79 -0.81
N ARG A 48 16.01 0.72 -1.08
CA ARG A 48 16.57 0.54 -2.43
C ARG A 48 16.73 -0.93 -2.81
N SER A 49 16.55 -1.86 -1.89
CA SER A 49 16.52 -3.29 -2.20
C SER A 49 15.37 -3.64 -3.14
N THR A 50 15.44 -4.78 -3.83
CA THR A 50 14.36 -5.24 -4.73
C THR A 50 13.02 -5.30 -4.00
N PHE A 51 12.98 -5.93 -2.81
CA PHE A 51 11.77 -6.02 -1.98
C PHE A 51 11.29 -4.65 -1.47
N GLY A 52 12.19 -3.75 -1.06
CA GLY A 52 11.82 -2.39 -0.66
C GLY A 52 11.21 -1.56 -1.82
N GLN A 53 11.69 -1.78 -3.05
CA GLN A 53 11.10 -1.18 -4.25
C GLN A 53 9.73 -1.77 -4.59
N HIS A 54 9.50 -3.06 -4.31
CA HIS A 54 8.19 -3.67 -4.45
C HIS A 54 7.17 -3.05 -3.49
N TRP A 55 7.53 -2.82 -2.22
CA TRP A 55 6.67 -2.08 -1.28
C TRP A 55 6.33 -0.67 -1.79
N SER A 56 7.35 0.07 -2.25
CA SER A 56 7.16 1.39 -2.85
C SER A 56 6.22 1.34 -4.06
N THR A 57 6.34 0.30 -4.88
CA THR A 57 5.48 0.11 -6.05
C THR A 57 4.04 -0.21 -5.64
N ALA A 58 3.83 -1.06 -4.64
CA ALA A 58 2.50 -1.34 -4.09
C ALA A 58 1.83 -0.07 -3.56
N CYS A 59 2.57 0.79 -2.83
CA CYS A 59 2.07 2.10 -2.39
C CYS A 59 1.65 2.97 -3.59
N LEU A 60 2.43 2.98 -4.68
CA LEU A 60 2.05 3.69 -5.90
C LEU A 60 0.79 3.10 -6.53
N LYS A 61 0.64 1.77 -6.55
CA LYS A 61 -0.55 1.08 -7.08
C LYS A 61 -1.80 1.46 -6.30
N ALA A 62 -1.74 1.49 -4.97
CA ALA A 62 -2.84 1.92 -4.12
C ALA A 62 -3.31 3.35 -4.44
N ASN A 63 -2.37 4.25 -4.74
CA ASN A 63 -2.68 5.65 -5.01
C ASN A 63 -3.10 5.94 -6.46
N LEU A 64 -3.03 4.97 -7.38
CA LEU A 64 -3.47 5.19 -8.77
C LEU A 64 -4.95 5.54 -8.87
N ILE A 65 -5.77 5.08 -7.93
CA ILE A 65 -7.22 5.36 -7.89
C ILE A 65 -7.52 6.85 -7.67
N LEU A 66 -6.62 7.58 -7.01
CA LEU A 66 -6.77 9.02 -6.75
C LEU A 66 -6.34 9.87 -7.95
N LYS A 67 -5.60 9.29 -8.90
CA LYS A 67 -4.93 10.04 -9.96
C LYS A 67 -5.92 10.76 -10.88
N GLY A 68 -5.71 12.07 -11.04
CA GLY A 68 -6.48 12.89 -11.97
C GLY A 68 -7.75 13.50 -11.38
N ASN A 69 -8.09 13.17 -10.13
CA ASN A 69 -9.13 13.85 -9.39
C ASN A 69 -8.53 14.91 -8.46
N ARG A 70 -8.74 16.19 -8.82
CA ARG A 70 -8.21 17.33 -8.07
C ARG A 70 -8.67 17.42 -6.62
N LEU A 71 -9.78 16.75 -6.27
CA LEU A 71 -10.23 16.65 -4.89
C LEU A 71 -9.15 16.01 -3.99
N TYR A 72 -8.32 15.14 -4.57
CA TYR A 72 -7.35 14.32 -3.85
C TYR A 72 -5.89 14.75 -4.08
N ASP A 73 -5.64 15.94 -4.66
CA ASP A 73 -4.27 16.41 -4.96
C ASP A 73 -3.38 16.53 -3.71
N ASN A 74 -3.98 16.68 -2.52
CA ASN A 74 -3.28 16.72 -1.23
C ASN A 74 -3.60 15.51 -0.34
N SER A 75 -4.01 14.39 -0.95
CA SER A 75 -4.41 13.18 -0.26
C SER A 75 -3.52 11.99 -0.62
N LEU A 76 -3.46 11.01 0.26
CA LEU A 76 -2.63 9.82 0.11
C LEU A 76 -3.29 8.61 0.78
N ILE A 77 -3.25 7.47 0.11
CA ILE A 77 -3.52 6.15 0.71
C ILE A 77 -2.18 5.56 1.17
N CYS A 78 -2.10 5.20 2.44
CA CYS A 78 -0.96 4.55 3.06
C CYS A 78 -1.27 3.07 3.27
N LEU A 79 -0.28 2.21 3.03
CA LEU A 79 -0.33 0.80 3.37
C LEU A 79 0.35 0.58 4.71
N GLU A 80 -0.16 -0.36 5.51
CA GLU A 80 0.49 -0.81 6.73
C GLU A 80 0.40 -2.32 6.90
N ILE A 81 1.26 -2.84 7.76
CA ILE A 81 1.21 -4.23 8.23
C ILE A 81 0.70 -4.20 9.67
N ASP A 82 -0.53 -4.65 9.88
CA ASP A 82 -1.09 -4.78 11.23
C ASP A 82 -0.57 -6.07 11.87
N ILE A 83 0.02 -5.92 13.05
CA ILE A 83 0.56 -7.02 13.85
C ILE A 83 -0.32 -7.09 15.11
N PRO A 84 -1.26 -8.05 15.19
CA PRO A 84 -2.11 -8.18 16.37
C PRO A 84 -1.24 -8.42 17.62
N ALA A 85 -1.49 -7.61 18.65
CA ALA A 85 -0.78 -7.61 19.93
C ALA A 85 -0.88 -8.93 20.72
#